data_AF-A0A1Q6IXD3-F1
#
_entry.id   AF-A0A1Q6IXD3-F1
#
_cell.length_a   1.000
_cell.length_b   1.000
_cell.length_c   1.000
_cell.angle_alpha   90.00
_cell.angle_beta   90.00
_cell.angle_gamma   90.00
#
_symmetry.space_group_name_H-M   'P 1'
#
loop_
_entity.id
_entity.type
_entity.pdbx_description
1 polymer ?
#
loop_
_entity_poly.entity_id
_entity_poly.type
_entity_poly.pdbx_seq_one_letter_code
_entity_poly.pdbx_strand_id
1 'polypeptide(L)'
;MKKFYFALVTLLSVMFASCSSDDSPISGEEGHLYSITFKVTGHSPRGNAHLINLDGVKFKCEQTGVSQSSVDEPFSGTATYTTEGLVKEMTVQGVLYSTENGTLSMRITQDGKEIYHETKELDVASNPEKTIDLTFTTMKGN
;
A
#
# COMPACT_ATOMS: atom_id res chain seq x y z
N MET A 1 8.41 57.21 47.49
CA MET A 1 7.97 56.02 46.73
C MET A 1 6.81 56.41 45.83
N LYS A 2 7.00 56.41 44.50
CA LYS A 2 5.99 56.16 43.45
C LYS A 2 6.73 56.18 42.11
N LYS A 3 6.95 54.99 41.55
CA LYS A 3 7.61 54.79 40.25
C LYS A 3 6.52 54.76 39.18
N PHE A 4 6.67 55.56 38.14
CA PHE A 4 5.84 55.52 36.95
C PHE A 4 6.15 54.25 36.16
N TYR A 5 5.15 53.40 35.95
CA TYR A 5 5.26 52.26 35.04
C TYR A 5 4.72 52.67 33.68
N PHE A 6 5.63 52.85 32.73
CA PHE A 6 5.32 53.05 31.32
C PHE A 6 4.86 51.72 30.72
N ALA A 7 3.70 51.72 30.06
CA ALA A 7 3.20 50.60 29.30
C ALA A 7 4.08 50.37 28.06
N LEU A 8 4.46 49.11 27.81
CA LEU A 8 5.06 48.69 26.55
C LEU A 8 4.29 47.46 26.05
N VAL A 9 3.41 47.70 25.08
CA VAL A 9 2.76 46.68 24.27
C VAL A 9 3.66 46.47 23.05
N THR A 10 4.33 45.33 22.98
CA THR A 10 5.02 44.92 21.74
C THR A 10 4.18 43.85 21.04
N LEU A 11 3.48 44.28 20.00
CA LEU A 11 2.96 43.41 18.94
C LEU A 11 4.14 42.70 18.28
N LEU A 12 4.24 41.38 18.43
CA LEU A 12 5.15 40.57 17.62
C LEU A 12 4.39 40.13 16.37
N SER A 13 4.56 40.91 15.31
CA SER A 13 4.13 40.57 13.96
C SER A 13 4.88 39.32 13.49
N VAL A 14 4.17 38.20 13.33
CA VAL A 14 4.71 37.02 12.67
C VAL A 14 4.70 37.33 11.17
N MET A 15 5.87 37.64 10.62
CA MET A 15 6.04 37.79 9.17
C MET A 15 5.75 36.44 8.51
N PHE A 16 4.71 36.38 7.70
CA PHE A 16 4.53 35.30 6.72
C PHE A 16 5.65 35.42 5.70
N ALA A 17 6.68 34.58 5.81
CA ALA A 17 7.61 34.35 4.72
C ALA A 17 6.88 33.51 3.66
N SER A 18 6.17 34.18 2.76
CA SER A 18 5.71 33.60 1.50
C SER A 18 6.93 33.35 0.62
N CYS A 19 7.62 32.24 0.85
CA CYS A 19 8.55 31.70 -0.14
C CYS A 19 7.71 31.12 -1.30
N SER A 20 7.36 31.98 -2.26
CA SER A 20 7.07 31.53 -3.62
C SER A 20 8.39 31.12 -4.24
N SER A 21 8.64 29.82 -4.25
CA SER A 21 9.57 29.21 -5.18
C SER A 21 8.76 28.19 -5.97
N ASP A 22 8.04 28.72 -6.96
CA ASP A 22 7.66 27.98 -8.17
C ASP A 22 8.95 27.53 -8.84
N ASP A 23 9.43 26.38 -8.41
CA ASP A 23 10.31 25.42 -9.08
C ASP A 23 10.76 24.43 -8.00
N SER A 24 9.78 23.71 -7.44
CA SER A 24 10.12 22.41 -6.87
C SER A 24 10.57 21.56 -8.05
N PRO A 25 11.75 20.91 -8.02
CA PRO A 25 12.02 19.89 -9.01
C PRO A 25 10.84 18.93 -8.95
N ILE A 26 10.17 18.70 -10.09
CA ILE A 26 9.27 17.54 -10.22
C ILE A 26 10.19 16.33 -9.99
N SER A 27 10.24 15.91 -8.73
CA SER A 27 10.93 14.73 -8.28
C SER A 27 10.17 13.57 -8.89
N GLY A 28 10.68 13.04 -10.00
CA GLY A 28 10.18 11.82 -10.61
C GLY A 28 10.45 10.56 -9.77
N GLU A 29 10.60 10.67 -8.44
CA GLU A 29 10.98 9.58 -7.54
C GLU A 29 10.35 9.71 -6.13
N GLU A 30 9.18 10.30 -5.98
CA GLU A 30 8.53 10.29 -4.66
C GLU A 30 7.94 8.91 -4.38
N GLY A 31 8.29 8.30 -3.24
CA GLY A 31 7.68 7.04 -2.82
C GLY A 31 6.27 7.31 -2.26
N HIS A 32 5.44 6.27 -2.23
CA HIS A 32 4.04 6.36 -1.83
C HIS A 32 3.70 5.34 -0.73
N LEU A 33 2.62 5.62 0.01
CA LEU A 33 2.03 4.63 0.92
C LEU A 33 1.09 3.72 0.14
N TYR A 34 1.24 2.41 0.32
CA TYR A 34 0.38 1.42 -0.32
C TYR A 34 -0.48 0.66 0.67
N SER A 35 -1.70 0.36 0.27
CA SER A 35 -2.56 -0.66 0.89
C SER A 35 -2.93 -1.69 -0.16
N ILE A 36 -2.62 -2.96 0.12
CA ILE A 36 -2.83 -4.10 -0.76
C ILE A 36 -3.86 -4.99 -0.08
N THR A 37 -4.99 -5.24 -0.73
CA THR A 37 -6.01 -6.17 -0.24
C THR A 37 -6.21 -7.30 -1.23
N PHE A 38 -6.03 -8.52 -0.76
CA PHE A 38 -6.42 -9.73 -1.45
C PHE A 38 -7.72 -10.28 -0.89
N LYS A 39 -8.55 -10.84 -1.75
CA LYS A 39 -9.73 -11.61 -1.34
C LYS A 39 -9.83 -12.88 -2.18
N VAL A 40 -10.02 -14.01 -1.50
CA VAL A 40 -10.31 -15.29 -2.13
C VAL A 40 -11.70 -15.78 -1.73
N THR A 41 -12.41 -16.38 -2.67
CA THR A 41 -13.70 -17.05 -2.42
C THR A 41 -13.74 -18.42 -3.09
N GLY A 42 -14.69 -19.27 -2.66
CA GLY A 42 -14.81 -20.67 -3.09
C GLY A 42 -15.10 -21.58 -1.90
N HIS A 43 -15.10 -22.89 -2.12
CA HIS A 43 -15.13 -23.85 -1.02
C HIS A 43 -13.70 -24.07 -0.50
N SER A 44 -13.46 -23.74 0.77
CA SER A 44 -12.14 -23.84 1.41
C SER A 44 -10.98 -23.19 0.62
N PRO A 45 -11.10 -21.93 0.16
CA PRO A 45 -10.10 -21.32 -0.70
C PRO A 45 -8.80 -21.05 0.08
N ARG A 46 -7.66 -21.36 -0.55
CA ARG A 46 -6.33 -21.02 -0.02
C ARG A 46 -5.67 -19.96 -0.90
N GLY A 47 -5.56 -18.75 -0.38
CA GLY A 47 -4.74 -17.70 -0.96
C GLY A 47 -3.28 -17.82 -0.52
N ASN A 48 -2.36 -17.30 -1.32
CA ASN A 48 -0.99 -17.00 -0.91
C ASN A 48 -0.63 -15.59 -1.38
N ALA A 49 -0.04 -14.80 -0.50
CA ALA A 49 0.35 -13.42 -0.76
C ALA A 49 1.87 -13.34 -0.88
N HIS A 50 2.36 -12.76 -1.97
CA HIS A 50 3.79 -12.52 -2.22
C HIS A 50 4.02 -11.01 -2.43
N LEU A 51 4.78 -10.38 -1.54
CA LEU A 51 5.00 -8.93 -1.55
C LEU A 51 6.47 -8.63 -1.31
N ILE A 52 7.04 -7.80 -2.17
CA ILE A 52 8.41 -7.28 -2.04
C ILE A 52 8.46 -5.83 -2.49
N ASN A 53 9.25 -5.02 -1.79
CA ASN A 53 9.65 -3.69 -2.25
C ASN A 53 11.18 -3.56 -2.17
N LEU A 54 11.74 -2.66 -2.97
CA LEU A 54 13.18 -2.45 -3.05
C LEU A 54 13.69 -1.42 -2.03
N ASP A 55 12.79 -0.71 -1.35
CA ASP A 55 13.12 0.35 -0.39
C ASP A 55 13.36 -0.18 1.04
N GLY A 56 13.20 -1.50 1.27
CA GLY A 56 13.37 -2.13 2.59
C GLY A 56 12.27 -1.76 3.59
N VAL A 57 11.17 -1.18 3.12
CA VAL A 57 10.02 -0.81 3.93
C VAL A 57 9.26 -2.07 4.32
N LYS A 58 8.79 -2.16 5.56
CA LYS A 58 8.00 -3.31 5.99
C LYS A 58 6.56 -3.22 5.51
N PHE A 59 5.97 -4.37 5.25
CA PHE A 59 4.54 -4.55 5.10
C PHE A 59 3.94 -4.99 6.43
N LYS A 60 2.93 -4.28 6.91
CA LYS A 60 2.15 -4.65 8.09
C LYS A 60 0.87 -5.35 7.65
N CYS A 61 0.64 -6.57 8.13
CA CYS A 61 -0.62 -7.26 7.97
C CYS A 61 -1.66 -6.64 8.91
N GLU A 62 -2.74 -6.08 8.37
CA GLU A 62 -3.77 -5.38 9.17
C GLU A 62 -4.58 -6.34 10.05
N GLN A 63 -4.70 -7.61 9.65
CA GLN A 63 -5.42 -8.61 10.42
C GLN A 63 -4.67 -9.06 11.68
N THR A 64 -3.33 -9.13 11.61
CA THR A 64 -2.49 -9.69 12.69
C THR A 64 -1.64 -8.64 13.40
N GLY A 65 -1.43 -7.48 12.76
CA GLY A 65 -0.49 -6.45 13.21
C GLY A 65 0.99 -6.81 13.00
N VAL A 66 1.30 -7.96 12.39
CA VAL A 66 2.69 -8.40 12.16
C VAL A 66 3.28 -7.64 10.97
N SER A 67 4.51 -7.14 11.16
CA SER A 67 5.26 -6.41 10.12
C SER A 67 6.45 -7.23 9.62
N GLN A 68 6.58 -7.35 8.30
CA GLN A 68 7.60 -8.17 7.63
C GLN A 68 8.29 -7.39 6.52
N SER A 69 9.58 -7.63 6.27
CA SER A 69 10.33 -6.97 5.18
C SER A 69 9.88 -7.42 3.77
N SER A 70 9.35 -8.63 3.70
CA SER A 70 8.70 -9.22 2.54
C SER A 70 7.62 -10.17 3.05
N VAL A 71 6.61 -10.43 2.23
CA VAL A 71 5.53 -11.35 2.57
C VAL A 71 5.57 -12.51 1.61
N ASP A 72 5.53 -13.72 2.16
CA ASP A 72 5.27 -14.97 1.44
C ASP A 72 4.51 -15.90 2.38
N GLU A 73 3.20 -15.68 2.48
CA GLU A 73 2.38 -16.37 3.48
C GLU A 73 0.96 -16.69 2.98
N PRO A 74 0.37 -17.79 3.49
CA PRO A 74 -0.99 -18.17 3.13
C PRO A 74 -2.04 -17.30 3.82
N PHE A 75 -3.20 -17.15 3.19
CA PHE A 75 -4.36 -16.51 3.80
C PHE A 75 -5.67 -17.21 3.38
N SER A 76 -6.73 -16.96 4.16
CA SER A 76 -8.09 -17.41 3.87
C SER A 76 -9.05 -16.22 3.91
N GLY A 77 -10.00 -16.15 2.98
CA GLY A 77 -10.94 -15.04 2.91
C GLY A 77 -10.26 -13.76 2.44
N THR A 78 -9.84 -12.90 3.35
CA THR A 78 -9.24 -11.59 3.03
C THR A 78 -7.94 -11.39 3.78
N ALA A 79 -6.92 -10.84 3.11
CA ALA A 79 -5.70 -10.35 3.72
C ALA A 79 -5.41 -8.93 3.24
N THR A 80 -4.99 -8.04 4.14
CA THR A 80 -4.66 -6.66 3.83
C THR A 80 -3.29 -6.31 4.40
N TYR A 81 -2.43 -5.77 3.55
CA TYR A 81 -1.09 -5.32 3.92
C TYR A 81 -0.94 -3.84 3.63
N THR A 82 -0.33 -3.09 4.55
CA THR A 82 0.03 -1.69 4.36
C THR A 82 1.54 -1.51 4.41
N THR A 83 2.09 -0.59 3.62
CA THR A 83 3.50 -0.22 3.78
C THR A 83 3.65 0.68 4.99
N GLU A 84 4.64 0.42 5.84
CA GLU A 84 4.92 1.25 7.04
C GLU A 84 5.66 2.56 6.69
N GLY A 85 5.99 2.76 5.41
CA GLY A 85 6.71 3.91 4.89
C GLY A 85 6.52 4.06 3.38
N LEU A 86 7.13 5.09 2.82
CA LEU A 86 7.05 5.41 1.39
C LEU A 86 7.84 4.40 0.57
N VAL A 87 7.17 3.82 -0.44
CA VAL A 87 7.74 2.84 -1.37
C VAL A 87 7.72 3.42 -2.78
N LYS A 88 8.83 3.34 -3.48
CA LYS A 88 8.95 3.72 -4.90
C LYS A 88 8.63 2.53 -5.79
N GLU A 89 9.20 1.38 -5.46
CA GLU A 89 9.16 0.18 -6.30
C GLU A 89 8.72 -1.04 -5.51
N MET A 90 7.62 -1.67 -5.95
CA MET A 90 7.13 -2.93 -5.39
C MET A 90 6.61 -3.89 -6.45
N THR A 91 6.66 -5.18 -6.10
CA THR A 91 5.93 -6.25 -6.76
C THR A 91 4.96 -6.87 -5.77
N VAL A 92 3.74 -7.09 -6.23
CA VAL A 92 2.65 -7.67 -5.47
C VAL A 92 2.07 -8.81 -6.29
N GLN A 93 1.97 -9.99 -5.71
CA GLN A 93 1.29 -11.12 -6.31
C GLN A 93 0.35 -11.79 -5.31
N GLY A 94 -0.86 -12.06 -5.76
CA GLY A 94 -1.81 -12.94 -5.07
C GLY A 94 -1.97 -14.21 -5.88
N VAL A 95 -2.02 -15.35 -5.22
CA VAL A 95 -2.27 -16.65 -5.86
C VAL A 95 -3.43 -17.32 -5.15
N LEU A 96 -4.37 -17.88 -5.90
CA LEU A 96 -5.41 -18.76 -5.38
C LEU A 96 -5.09 -20.20 -5.78
N TYR A 97 -5.05 -21.08 -4.79
CA TYR A 97 -5.04 -22.52 -4.98
C TYR A 97 -6.39 -23.10 -4.53
N SER A 98 -7.07 -23.85 -5.40
CA SER A 98 -8.36 -24.47 -5.06
C SER A 98 -8.67 -25.69 -5.92
N THR A 99 -9.21 -26.75 -5.31
CA THR A 99 -9.74 -27.92 -6.03
C THR A 99 -11.16 -27.72 -6.54
N GLU A 100 -11.79 -26.60 -6.19
CA GLU A 100 -13.14 -26.21 -6.59
C GLU A 100 -13.13 -24.81 -7.20
N ASN A 101 -14.22 -24.43 -7.85
CA ASN A 101 -14.36 -23.08 -8.41
C ASN A 101 -14.19 -22.02 -7.32
N GLY A 102 -13.53 -20.93 -7.69
CA GLY A 102 -13.22 -19.86 -6.75
C GLY A 102 -12.83 -18.58 -7.47
N THR A 103 -12.61 -17.54 -6.69
CA THR A 103 -12.18 -16.24 -7.23
C THR A 103 -11.01 -15.69 -6.44
N LEU A 104 -10.13 -14.97 -7.14
CA LEU A 104 -9.08 -14.15 -6.56
C LEU A 104 -9.34 -12.71 -6.97
N SER A 105 -9.45 -11.82 -5.99
CA SER A 105 -9.54 -10.38 -6.18
C SER A 105 -8.34 -9.71 -5.52
N MET A 106 -7.75 -8.73 -6.22
CA MET A 106 -6.66 -7.90 -5.71
C MET A 106 -7.01 -6.44 -5.93
N ARG A 107 -6.91 -5.65 -4.86
CA ARG A 107 -7.15 -4.21 -4.84
C ARG A 107 -5.96 -3.50 -4.22
N ILE A 108 -5.43 -2.48 -4.88
CA ILE A 108 -4.28 -1.71 -4.40
C ILE A 108 -4.63 -0.22 -4.41
N THR A 109 -4.38 0.44 -3.29
CA THR A 109 -4.43 1.89 -3.18
C THR A 109 -3.05 2.47 -2.99
N GLN A 110 -2.78 3.59 -3.65
CA GLN A 110 -1.60 4.44 -3.47
C GLN A 110 -2.06 5.77 -2.85
N ASP A 111 -1.51 6.13 -1.70
CA ASP A 111 -1.88 7.32 -0.92
C ASP A 111 -3.40 7.45 -0.72
N GLY A 112 -4.05 6.31 -0.45
CA GLY A 112 -5.51 6.23 -0.27
C GLY A 112 -6.34 6.24 -1.55
N LYS A 113 -5.73 6.43 -2.73
CA LYS A 113 -6.42 6.36 -4.03
C LYS A 113 -6.23 4.98 -4.67
N GLU A 114 -7.33 4.36 -5.11
CA GLU A 114 -7.25 3.10 -5.86
C GLU A 114 -6.50 3.29 -7.18
N ILE A 115 -5.50 2.42 -7.42
CA ILE A 115 -4.70 2.40 -8.65
C ILE A 115 -4.77 1.07 -9.39
N TYR A 116 -5.21 0.00 -8.73
CA TYR A 116 -5.38 -1.31 -9.32
C TYR A 116 -6.53 -2.04 -8.65
N HIS A 117 -7.37 -2.67 -9.46
CA HIS A 117 -8.44 -3.54 -9.01
C HIS A 117 -8.73 -4.55 -10.10
N GLU A 118 -8.49 -5.83 -9.81
CA GLU A 118 -8.78 -6.93 -10.72
C GLU A 118 -9.38 -8.10 -9.94
N THR A 119 -10.22 -8.87 -10.61
CA THR A 119 -10.74 -10.14 -10.11
C THR A 119 -10.63 -11.18 -11.21
N LYS A 120 -10.06 -12.35 -10.89
CA LYS A 120 -10.01 -13.53 -11.75
C LYS A 120 -10.83 -14.66 -11.13
N GLU A 121 -11.46 -15.42 -12.01
CA GLU A 121 -12.20 -16.62 -11.65
C GLU A 121 -11.40 -17.86 -12.03
N LEU A 122 -11.38 -18.84 -11.13
CA LEU A 122 -10.85 -20.17 -11.37
C LEU A 122 -12.03 -21.08 -11.66
N ASP A 123 -12.09 -21.56 -12.90
CA ASP A 123 -12.91 -22.70 -13.28
C ASP A 123 -12.03 -23.96 -13.30
N VAL A 124 -12.19 -24.83 -12.30
CA VAL A 124 -11.34 -26.02 -12.16
C VAL A 124 -11.61 -27.08 -13.23
N ALA A 125 -12.75 -26.99 -13.93
CA ALA A 125 -13.05 -27.90 -15.03
C ALA A 125 -12.17 -27.60 -16.26
N SER A 126 -11.79 -26.33 -16.46
CA SER A 126 -10.98 -25.88 -17.60
C SER A 126 -9.53 -25.56 -17.24
N ASN A 127 -9.20 -25.45 -15.95
CA ASN A 127 -7.84 -25.16 -15.47
C ASN A 127 -7.22 -26.38 -14.75
N PRO A 128 -6.33 -27.15 -15.42
CA PRO A 128 -5.72 -28.34 -14.84
C PRO A 128 -4.72 -28.02 -13.70
N GLU A 129 -4.16 -26.82 -13.68
CA GLU A 129 -3.21 -26.38 -12.64
C GLU A 129 -3.92 -26.00 -11.33
N LYS A 130 -5.25 -25.82 -11.37
CA LYS A 130 -6.08 -25.54 -10.19
C LYS A 130 -5.61 -24.30 -9.42
N THR A 131 -5.06 -23.35 -10.17
CA THR A 131 -4.47 -22.12 -9.65
C THR A 131 -4.70 -20.96 -10.61
N ILE A 132 -4.80 -19.76 -10.04
CA ILE A 132 -4.79 -18.49 -10.76
C ILE A 132 -3.99 -17.47 -9.96
N ASP A 133 -3.36 -16.52 -10.63
CA ASP A 133 -2.64 -15.43 -9.99
C ASP A 133 -2.99 -14.05 -10.56
N LEU A 134 -2.79 -13.04 -9.72
CA LEU A 134 -2.81 -11.63 -10.09
C LEU A 134 -1.47 -11.02 -9.69
N THR A 135 -0.85 -10.28 -10.59
CA THR A 135 0.45 -9.64 -10.37
C THR A 135 0.34 -8.16 -10.70
N PHE A 136 0.91 -7.32 -9.84
CA PHE A 136 1.05 -5.88 -10.04
C PHE A 136 2.48 -5.45 -9.72
N THR A 137 3.04 -4.57 -10.54
CA THR A 137 4.37 -3.99 -10.32
C THR A 137 4.34 -2.49 -10.57
N THR A 138 5.05 -1.73 -9.74
CA THR A 138 5.32 -0.30 -10.00
C THR A 138 6.66 -0.09 -10.73
N MET A 139 7.46 -1.15 -10.90
CA MET A 139 8.71 -1.09 -11.65
C MET A 139 8.41 -0.79 -13.12
N LYS A 140 9.04 0.25 -13.69
CA LYS A 140 8.94 0.52 -15.12
C LYS A 140 9.65 -0.57 -15.89
N GLY A 141 8.96 -1.19 -16.86
CA GLY A 141 9.61 -2.04 -17.85
C GLY A 141 10.63 -1.21 -18.62
N ASN A 142 11.87 -1.69 -18.71
CA ASN A 142 12.93 -1.10 -19.52
C ASN A 142 12.58 -1.11 -21.01
#